data_AF-A0AAV9FJW6-F1
#
_entry.id   AF-A0AAV9FJW6-F1
#
_cell.length_a   1.000
_cell.length_b   1.000
_cell.length_c   1.000
_cell.angle_alpha   90.00
_cell.angle_beta   90.00
_cell.angle_gamma   90.00
#
_symmetry.space_group_name_H-M   'P 1'
#
loop_
_entity.id
_entity.type
_entity.pdbx_description
1 polymer ?
#
loop_
_entity_poly.entity_id
_entity_poly.type
_entity_poly.pdbx_seq_one_letter_code
_entity_poly.pdbx_strand_id
1 'polypeptide(L)'
;MGGDFFGESMQVGGGERSLKRPLMEIDNQHHLTLRIVKQRLMQHTSPISPLDFSIPTSPDSPITTTTTTMSRLREIEDQLLNDIEDDFNDDSPANQNSEWSESTLLSLIRKPSLRQSLLHAAYALSEGDPDFASAILAHLTSAADRRGDPEQRLAHHMSSALFSLLSAEPIAIGTSRSLHHHDAFPCFNLCFVAANRAILDSSSKARPNLHIVDFDVGDGAQYVSLLESLTDPRPSSITITACAVSELPQSYPPETVGDRLVSLGEQAGVAVRFNVVRCKASELDRKAVGLNDEEGEEETVAVNFAYALQRVADESVTTENHRDVLLRRVRGELRPDVVVLVEENLNTNTAPFAVRFGEVMGHVGSVFWSLEERMGRESAERARVEEWLGRRARDMVTEEGPNRVCRCEVFGKWRARLGMAGYRQRQFGPGVAESVRERIGSGLVGPGLTFKEMDGGLCFGWGDRVLTVVSTWH
;
A
#
# COMPACT_ATOMS: atom_id res chain seq x y z
N MET A 1 -57.53 37.62 -31.07
CA MET A 1 -58.90 38.02 -30.71
C MET A 1 -59.31 37.10 -29.58
N GLY A 2 -59.38 37.46 -28.30
CA GLY A 2 -59.75 38.74 -27.67
C GLY A 2 -61.08 38.53 -26.93
N GLY A 3 -61.13 38.77 -25.60
CA GLY A 3 -62.38 38.95 -24.84
C GLY A 3 -62.59 38.08 -23.57
N ASP A 4 -61.80 38.23 -22.51
CA ASP A 4 -62.00 39.10 -21.34
C ASP A 4 -63.40 39.38 -20.68
N PHE A 5 -63.41 39.32 -19.33
CA PHE A 5 -64.24 39.98 -18.27
C PHE A 5 -65.71 39.54 -18.02
N PHE A 6 -66.31 39.45 -16.82
CA PHE A 6 -66.18 39.91 -15.40
C PHE A 6 -66.65 38.74 -14.46
N GLY A 7 -66.38 38.58 -13.16
CA GLY A 7 -66.04 39.49 -12.07
C GLY A 7 -67.16 39.46 -11.00
N GLU A 8 -66.95 38.79 -9.87
CA GLU A 8 -67.63 39.16 -8.61
C GLU A 8 -66.82 38.71 -7.38
N SER A 9 -66.62 39.67 -6.49
CA SER A 9 -65.80 39.64 -5.28
C SER A 9 -66.69 39.79 -4.05
N MET A 10 -66.47 39.00 -3.00
CA MET A 10 -66.94 39.36 -1.65
C MET A 10 -65.96 38.86 -0.57
N GLN A 11 -65.74 39.73 0.41
CA GLN A 11 -64.62 39.79 1.36
C GLN A 11 -64.72 38.85 2.58
N VAL A 12 -63.54 38.37 2.98
CA VAL A 12 -62.89 38.40 4.32
C VAL A 12 -63.71 38.01 5.56
N GLY A 13 -63.28 36.91 6.19
CA GLY A 13 -63.36 36.67 7.63
C GLY A 13 -62.10 35.90 8.07
N GLY A 14 -61.23 36.55 8.84
CA GLY A 14 -59.93 36.04 9.25
C GLY A 14 -59.96 34.99 10.36
N GLY A 15 -58.88 34.21 10.45
CA GLY A 15 -58.62 33.26 11.53
C GLY A 15 -57.28 32.56 11.33
N GLU A 16 -56.21 33.14 11.86
CA GLU A 16 -54.87 32.54 11.96
C GLU A 16 -54.96 31.15 12.63
N ARG A 17 -54.42 30.12 11.98
CA ARG A 17 -54.12 28.83 12.64
C ARG A 17 -52.61 28.62 12.71
N SER A 18 -52.15 28.68 13.96
CA SER A 18 -50.81 28.41 14.44
C SER A 18 -50.32 27.00 14.06
N LEU A 19 -49.16 26.94 13.41
CA LEU A 19 -48.30 25.75 13.35
C LEU A 19 -47.61 25.58 14.71
N LYS A 20 -47.95 24.54 15.48
CA LYS A 20 -47.11 24.03 16.57
C LYS A 20 -47.53 22.62 17.04
N ARG A 21 -46.55 21.70 16.97
CA ARG A 21 -46.28 20.43 17.70
C ARG A 21 -46.58 19.08 17.00
N PRO A 22 -45.88 17.98 17.38
CA PRO A 22 -44.83 17.85 18.42
C PRO A 22 -43.50 17.18 18.01
N LEU A 23 -42.40 17.71 18.54
CA LEU A 23 -41.03 17.14 18.59
C LEU A 23 -40.84 16.20 19.83
N MET A 24 -41.91 15.61 20.36
CA MET A 24 -41.91 14.90 21.66
C MET A 24 -41.98 13.37 21.58
N GLU A 25 -41.95 12.76 20.38
CA GLU A 25 -42.04 11.30 20.22
C GLU A 25 -40.70 10.59 19.95
N ILE A 26 -39.61 11.32 19.68
CA ILE A 26 -38.30 10.71 19.34
C ILE A 26 -37.34 10.68 20.55
N ASP A 27 -37.50 11.56 21.52
CA ASP A 27 -36.62 11.65 22.72
C ASP A 27 -36.92 10.56 23.77
N ASN A 28 -38.16 10.08 23.85
CA ASN A 28 -38.57 9.10 24.87
C ASN A 28 -38.05 7.68 24.62
N GLN A 29 -37.70 7.31 23.38
CA GLN A 29 -37.20 5.97 23.03
C GLN A 29 -35.70 5.79 23.33
N HIS A 30 -34.92 6.88 23.26
CA HIS A 30 -33.49 6.87 23.59
C HIS A 30 -33.24 6.79 25.10
N HIS A 31 -34.01 7.51 25.90
CA HIS A 31 -33.86 7.52 27.36
C HIS A 31 -34.22 6.17 28.01
N LEU A 32 -35.17 5.44 27.44
CA LEU A 32 -35.58 4.12 27.95
C LEU A 32 -34.51 3.04 27.72
N THR A 33 -33.79 3.13 26.59
CA THR A 33 -32.74 2.17 26.21
C THR A 33 -31.51 2.31 27.10
N LEU A 34 -31.15 3.54 27.48
CA LEU A 34 -30.00 3.85 28.34
C LEU A 34 -30.20 3.41 29.80
N ARG A 35 -31.43 3.47 30.35
CA ARG A 35 -31.72 2.98 31.71
C ARG A 35 -31.57 1.46 31.87
N ILE A 36 -32.01 0.70 30.86
CA ILE A 36 -31.98 -0.77 30.87
C ILE A 36 -30.54 -1.30 30.82
N VAL A 37 -29.66 -0.62 30.09
CA VAL A 37 -28.23 -0.95 30.02
C VAL A 37 -27.53 -0.66 31.36
N LYS A 38 -27.85 0.48 32.00
CA LYS A 38 -27.26 0.88 33.29
C LYS A 38 -27.62 -0.08 34.44
N GLN A 39 -28.84 -0.64 34.44
CA GLN A 39 -29.32 -1.57 35.48
C GLN A 39 -28.68 -2.97 35.39
N ARG A 40 -28.30 -3.43 34.18
CA ARG A 40 -27.65 -4.74 33.96
C ARG A 40 -26.16 -4.75 34.30
N LEU A 41 -25.48 -3.61 34.14
CA LEU A 41 -24.06 -3.45 34.49
C LEU A 41 -23.81 -3.50 36.01
N MET A 42 -24.80 -3.17 36.84
CA MET A 42 -24.63 -3.14 38.30
C MET A 42 -24.78 -4.49 39.02
N GLN A 43 -25.26 -5.56 38.35
CA GLN A 43 -25.56 -6.84 39.02
C GLN A 43 -24.47 -7.93 38.88
N HIS A 44 -23.39 -7.68 38.14
CA HIS A 44 -22.30 -8.64 37.99
C HIS A 44 -20.97 -8.09 38.51
N THR A 45 -20.88 -7.92 39.83
CA THR A 45 -19.60 -7.75 40.55
C THR A 45 -19.45 -8.85 41.59
N SER A 46 -18.78 -9.95 41.22
CA SER A 46 -18.03 -10.83 42.14
C SER A 46 -17.08 -11.74 41.35
N PRO A 47 -15.93 -12.13 41.93
CA PRO A 47 -14.68 -12.25 41.19
C PRO A 47 -14.35 -13.68 40.76
N ILE A 48 -13.72 -13.84 39.60
CA ILE A 48 -13.03 -15.08 39.22
C ILE A 48 -11.55 -14.78 38.98
N SER A 49 -10.71 -15.60 39.61
CA SER A 49 -9.28 -15.50 39.80
C SER A 49 -8.44 -15.63 38.50
N PRO A 50 -7.19 -15.12 38.50
CA PRO A 50 -6.32 -15.15 37.33
C PRO A 50 -5.67 -16.53 37.16
N LEU A 51 -5.67 -17.06 35.95
CA LEU A 51 -4.81 -18.16 35.53
C LEU A 51 -3.82 -17.69 34.46
N ASP A 52 -2.56 -17.97 34.79
CA ASP A 52 -1.29 -17.58 34.19
C ASP A 52 -1.16 -17.72 32.68
N PHE A 53 -0.57 -16.69 32.06
CA PHE A 53 0.42 -16.89 30.99
C PHE A 53 1.61 -15.96 31.21
N SER A 54 2.75 -16.59 31.54
CA SER A 54 4.02 -15.94 31.83
C SER A 54 4.68 -15.41 30.54
N ILE A 55 5.07 -14.14 30.55
CA ILE A 55 6.02 -13.56 29.58
C ILE A 55 7.38 -13.43 30.29
N PRO A 56 8.52 -13.83 29.69
CA PRO A 56 9.83 -13.64 30.30
C PRO A 56 10.21 -12.16 30.31
N THR A 57 10.52 -11.66 31.50
CA THR A 57 11.04 -10.31 31.77
C THR A 57 12.55 -10.22 31.59
N SER A 58 13.04 -9.06 31.17
CA SER A 58 14.35 -8.53 31.59
C SER A 58 14.20 -7.04 31.95
N PRO A 59 14.92 -6.53 32.97
CA PRO A 59 14.56 -5.32 33.70
C PRO A 59 15.33 -4.08 33.22
N ASP A 60 14.67 -2.91 33.25
CA ASP A 60 15.19 -1.64 33.77
C ASP A 60 14.36 -0.46 33.24
N SER A 61 13.43 0.05 34.07
CA SER A 61 13.08 1.48 34.29
C SER A 61 11.65 1.67 34.88
N PRO A 62 11.42 2.69 35.72
CA PRO A 62 10.37 2.67 36.74
C PRO A 62 8.99 3.14 36.26
N ILE A 63 7.97 2.45 36.77
CA ILE A 63 6.54 2.71 36.59
C ILE A 63 6.13 3.89 37.50
N THR A 64 5.77 5.05 36.93
CA THR A 64 5.13 6.14 37.70
C THR A 64 4.08 6.92 36.88
N THR A 65 3.54 6.34 35.81
CA THR A 65 2.52 6.98 34.95
C THR A 65 1.11 6.45 35.14
N THR A 66 0.93 5.30 35.81
CA THR A 66 -0.39 4.65 35.96
C THR A 66 -1.22 5.20 37.13
N THR A 67 -0.59 5.75 38.17
CA THR A 67 -1.33 6.22 39.36
C THR A 67 -1.99 7.59 39.15
N THR A 68 -1.36 8.48 38.39
CA THR A 68 -1.87 9.84 38.12
C THR A 68 -2.98 9.87 37.07
N THR A 69 -3.01 8.89 36.16
CA THR A 69 -4.08 8.74 35.16
C THR A 69 -5.31 8.08 35.77
N MET A 70 -5.14 7.10 36.65
CA MET A 70 -6.22 6.48 37.43
C MET A 70 -6.92 7.48 38.37
N SER A 71 -6.19 8.42 39.00
CA SER A 71 -6.80 9.41 39.88
C SER A 71 -7.66 10.43 39.12
N ARG A 72 -7.23 10.83 37.91
CA ARG A 72 -8.02 11.70 37.02
C ARG A 72 -9.24 11.00 36.43
N LEU A 73 -9.15 9.70 36.16
CA LEU A 73 -10.28 8.90 35.70
C LEU A 73 -11.36 8.81 36.77
N ARG A 74 -10.97 8.62 38.05
CA ARG A 74 -11.92 8.61 39.17
C ARG A 74 -12.60 9.95 39.43
N GLU A 75 -11.87 11.05 39.22
CA GLU A 75 -12.42 12.41 39.38
C GLU A 75 -13.42 12.76 38.27
N ILE A 76 -13.22 12.24 37.05
CA ILE A 76 -14.16 12.36 35.93
C ILE A 76 -15.35 11.41 36.10
N GLU A 77 -15.13 10.21 36.66
CA GLU A 77 -16.18 9.24 37.00
C GLU A 77 -17.13 9.79 38.08
N ASP A 78 -16.60 10.42 39.14
CA ASP A 78 -17.41 11.06 40.18
C ASP A 78 -18.18 12.30 39.65
N GLN A 79 -17.61 13.04 38.69
CA GLN A 79 -18.32 14.16 38.05
C GLN A 79 -19.47 13.67 37.16
N LEU A 80 -19.28 12.57 36.43
CA LEU A 80 -20.31 11.96 35.58
C LEU A 80 -21.40 11.24 36.38
N LEU A 81 -21.07 10.66 37.54
CA LEU A 81 -22.04 10.01 38.42
C LEU A 81 -22.95 11.02 39.13
N ASN A 82 -22.40 12.16 39.57
CA ASN A 82 -23.18 13.23 40.21
C ASN A 82 -24.16 13.90 39.23
N ASP A 83 -23.83 13.99 37.94
CA ASP A 83 -24.73 14.57 36.93
C ASP A 83 -25.88 13.64 36.50
N ILE A 84 -25.86 12.35 36.87
CA ILE A 84 -26.89 11.37 36.49
C ILE A 84 -27.85 11.07 37.66
N GLU A 85 -27.56 11.50 38.89
CA GLU A 85 -28.45 11.26 40.05
C GLU A 85 -29.69 12.17 40.11
N ASP A 86 -29.79 13.19 39.24
CA ASP A 86 -30.91 14.14 39.28
C ASP A 86 -32.12 13.77 38.39
N ASP A 87 -32.12 12.67 37.62
CA ASP A 87 -33.27 12.37 36.74
C ASP A 87 -33.66 10.87 36.62
N PHE A 88 -34.54 10.47 37.55
CA PHE A 88 -35.55 9.40 37.52
C PHE A 88 -35.11 7.90 37.41
N ASN A 89 -35.56 7.12 38.39
CA ASN A 89 -36.45 5.95 38.34
C ASN A 89 -36.70 5.14 37.03
N ASP A 90 -36.37 3.84 37.13
CA ASP A 90 -37.26 2.66 36.97
C ASP A 90 -37.35 1.86 35.64
N ASP A 91 -36.89 0.60 35.76
CA ASP A 91 -37.28 -0.74 35.26
C ASP A 91 -37.48 -1.17 33.76
N SER A 92 -36.88 -2.35 33.47
CA SER A 92 -36.64 -3.11 32.20
C SER A 92 -37.80 -4.08 31.80
N PRO A 93 -37.75 -5.08 30.83
CA PRO A 93 -36.69 -5.57 29.90
C PRO A 93 -37.10 -6.08 28.46
N ALA A 94 -36.05 -6.42 27.69
CA ALA A 94 -35.95 -7.45 26.62
C ALA A 94 -36.38 -7.15 25.17
N ASN A 95 -35.40 -6.84 24.31
CA ASN A 95 -35.24 -7.57 23.04
C ASN A 95 -33.77 -7.61 22.61
N GLN A 96 -33.42 -8.68 21.92
CA GLN A 96 -32.09 -9.11 21.50
C GLN A 96 -31.43 -8.11 20.52
N ASN A 97 -30.14 -7.81 20.70
CA ASN A 97 -29.08 -8.00 19.69
C ASN A 97 -27.85 -7.10 19.92
N SER A 98 -26.70 -7.71 19.60
CA SER A 98 -25.34 -7.19 19.45
C SER A 98 -24.75 -6.42 20.63
N GLU A 99 -23.84 -7.07 21.36
CA GLU A 99 -22.82 -6.39 22.17
C GLU A 99 -21.92 -5.57 21.25
N TRP A 100 -22.01 -4.24 21.35
CA TRP A 100 -21.02 -3.35 20.75
C TRP A 100 -19.82 -3.31 21.70
N SER A 101 -18.64 -3.71 21.22
CA SER A 101 -17.37 -3.62 21.97
C SER A 101 -17.16 -2.20 22.52
N GLU A 102 -16.57 -2.08 23.72
CA GLU A 102 -16.24 -0.82 24.40
C GLU A 102 -15.38 0.13 23.54
N SER A 103 -14.58 -0.44 22.63
CA SER A 103 -13.85 0.27 21.58
C SER A 103 -14.77 1.00 20.58
N THR A 104 -15.93 0.43 20.30
CA THR A 104 -16.94 0.97 19.38
C THR A 104 -17.68 2.15 20.02
N LEU A 105 -17.95 2.10 21.32
CA LEU A 105 -18.50 3.22 22.08
C LEU A 105 -17.54 4.42 22.14
N LEU A 106 -16.24 4.18 22.34
CA LEU A 106 -15.22 5.26 22.29
C LEU A 106 -15.07 5.87 20.88
N SER A 107 -15.36 5.10 19.83
CA SER A 107 -15.36 5.58 18.43
C SER A 107 -16.57 6.45 18.07
N LEU A 108 -17.66 6.38 18.86
CA LEU A 108 -18.89 7.14 18.62
C LEU A 108 -18.88 8.54 19.28
N ILE A 109 -18.01 8.78 20.28
CA ILE A 109 -17.91 10.05 21.02
C ILE A 109 -17.04 11.08 20.27
N ARG A 110 -16.23 10.64 19.30
CA ARG A 110 -15.42 11.51 18.44
C ARG A 110 -15.83 11.23 17.00
N LYS A 111 -16.17 12.26 16.20
CA LYS A 111 -16.40 12.06 14.76
C LYS A 111 -15.20 11.28 14.18
N PRO A 112 -15.40 10.07 13.64
CA PRO A 112 -14.30 9.26 13.17
C PRO A 112 -13.58 9.99 12.04
N SER A 113 -12.25 9.95 12.06
CA SER A 113 -11.43 10.46 10.95
C SER A 113 -11.80 9.76 9.64
N LEU A 114 -11.46 10.36 8.50
CA LEU A 114 -11.68 9.73 7.18
C LEU A 114 -11.08 8.32 7.11
N ARG A 115 -9.87 8.13 7.66
CA ARG A 115 -9.22 6.81 7.76
C ARG A 115 -10.03 5.81 8.58
N GLN A 116 -10.50 6.21 9.76
CA GLN A 116 -11.29 5.32 10.62
C GLN A 116 -12.60 4.93 9.94
N SER A 117 -13.28 5.89 9.31
CA SER A 117 -14.49 5.63 8.54
C SER A 117 -14.25 4.65 7.38
N LEU A 118 -13.14 4.78 6.65
CA LEU A 118 -12.76 3.82 5.59
C LEU A 118 -12.53 2.40 6.16
N LEU A 119 -11.82 2.30 7.29
CA LEU A 119 -11.59 1.02 7.95
C LEU A 119 -12.90 0.38 8.46
N HIS A 120 -13.80 1.19 9.04
CA HIS A 120 -15.10 0.71 9.48
C HIS A 120 -15.97 0.22 8.30
N ALA A 121 -15.94 0.93 7.16
CA ALA A 121 -16.65 0.48 5.96
C ALA A 121 -16.08 -0.82 5.40
N ALA A 122 -14.76 -0.98 5.36
CA ALA A 122 -14.12 -2.22 4.94
C ALA A 122 -14.42 -3.39 5.90
N TYR A 123 -14.45 -3.13 7.21
CA TYR A 123 -14.82 -4.12 8.22
C TYR A 123 -16.29 -4.54 8.10
N ALA A 124 -17.20 -3.58 7.90
CA ALA A 124 -18.62 -3.87 7.67
C ALA A 124 -18.82 -4.80 6.45
N LEU A 125 -18.10 -4.55 5.36
CA LEU A 125 -18.11 -5.42 4.18
C LEU A 125 -17.55 -6.82 4.46
N SER A 126 -16.49 -6.95 5.28
CA SER A 126 -15.97 -8.29 5.63
C SER A 126 -16.92 -9.10 6.51
N GLU A 127 -17.70 -8.44 7.36
CA GLU A 127 -18.72 -9.07 8.21
C GLU A 127 -20.04 -9.35 7.47
N GLY A 128 -20.13 -8.99 6.18
CA GLY A 128 -21.33 -9.20 5.39
C GLY A 128 -22.45 -8.19 5.67
N ASP A 129 -22.12 -6.98 6.11
CA ASP A 129 -23.06 -5.86 6.34
C ASP A 129 -22.88 -4.75 5.28
N PRO A 130 -23.40 -4.95 4.05
CA PRO A 130 -23.26 -3.96 2.97
C PRO A 130 -24.09 -2.70 3.21
N ASP A 131 -25.17 -2.77 3.99
CA ASP A 131 -26.04 -1.63 4.29
C ASP A 131 -25.34 -0.64 5.21
N PHE A 132 -24.68 -1.15 6.27
CA PHE A 132 -23.88 -0.31 7.16
C PHE A 132 -22.66 0.27 6.44
N ALA A 133 -21.99 -0.52 5.60
CA ALA A 133 -20.90 -0.03 4.76
C ALA A 133 -21.36 1.10 3.82
N SER A 134 -22.51 0.95 3.17
CA SER A 134 -23.11 1.95 2.29
C SER A 134 -23.41 3.25 3.03
N ALA A 135 -23.94 3.18 4.25
CA ALA A 135 -24.20 4.35 5.09
C ALA A 135 -22.92 5.13 5.42
N ILE A 136 -21.83 4.42 5.76
CA ILE A 136 -20.52 5.04 6.04
C ILE A 136 -19.95 5.67 4.75
N LEU A 137 -20.03 4.97 3.62
CA LEU A 137 -19.52 5.45 2.33
C LEU A 137 -20.29 6.68 1.81
N ALA A 138 -21.60 6.76 2.07
CA ALA A 138 -22.38 7.95 1.77
C ALA A 138 -21.85 9.19 2.53
N HIS A 139 -21.47 9.02 3.80
CA HIS A 139 -20.83 10.08 4.57
C HIS A 139 -19.43 10.43 4.02
N LEU A 140 -18.60 9.42 3.74
CA LEU A 140 -17.25 9.61 3.18
C LEU A 140 -17.28 10.36 1.85
N THR A 141 -18.27 10.12 1.00
CA THR A 141 -18.42 10.80 -0.30
C THR A 141 -18.56 12.31 -0.13
N SER A 142 -19.22 12.77 0.94
CA SER A 142 -19.38 14.21 1.22
C SER A 142 -18.11 14.87 1.75
N ALA A 143 -17.18 14.10 2.31
CA ALA A 143 -15.96 14.61 2.96
C ALA A 143 -14.69 14.39 2.12
N ALA A 144 -14.73 13.47 1.16
CA ALA A 144 -13.65 13.19 0.22
C ALA A 144 -13.58 14.26 -0.89
N ASP A 145 -12.37 14.64 -1.28
CA ASP A 145 -12.11 15.63 -2.34
C ASP A 145 -10.87 15.23 -3.13
N ARG A 146 -11.01 15.14 -4.46
CA ARG A 146 -9.92 14.82 -5.40
C ARG A 146 -8.85 15.89 -5.46
N ARG A 147 -9.12 17.11 -5.01
CA ARG A 147 -8.20 18.25 -5.00
C ARG A 147 -7.88 18.74 -3.59
N GLY A 148 -8.40 18.07 -2.57
CA GLY A 148 -8.29 18.45 -1.16
C GLY A 148 -6.90 18.24 -0.58
N ASP A 149 -6.83 17.98 0.72
CA ASP A 149 -5.59 17.51 1.34
C ASP A 149 -5.31 16.02 1.00
N PRO A 150 -4.14 15.46 1.41
CA PRO A 150 -3.81 14.05 1.14
C PRO A 150 -4.81 13.05 1.72
N GLU A 151 -5.45 13.35 2.86
CA GLU A 151 -6.46 12.48 3.47
C GLU A 151 -7.73 12.45 2.64
N GLN A 152 -8.18 13.61 2.17
CA GLN A 152 -9.38 13.74 1.35
C GLN A 152 -9.21 13.05 0.00
N ARG A 153 -8.03 13.16 -0.62
CA ARG A 153 -7.72 12.46 -1.87
C ARG A 153 -7.61 10.95 -1.67
N LEU A 154 -6.93 10.51 -0.61
CA LEU A 154 -6.88 9.08 -0.25
C LEU A 154 -8.31 8.54 -0.05
N ALA A 155 -9.13 9.25 0.72
CA ALA A 155 -10.51 8.88 0.97
C ALA A 155 -11.34 8.80 -0.30
N HIS A 156 -11.12 9.69 -1.27
CA HIS A 156 -11.78 9.61 -2.57
C HIS A 156 -11.48 8.28 -3.28
N HIS A 157 -10.20 7.92 -3.42
CA HIS A 157 -9.81 6.71 -4.14
C HIS A 157 -10.20 5.42 -3.41
N MET A 158 -9.99 5.37 -2.09
CA MET A 158 -10.31 4.19 -1.30
C MET A 158 -11.82 3.98 -1.16
N SER A 159 -12.62 5.06 -1.02
CA SER A 159 -14.09 4.95 -1.03
C SER A 159 -14.59 4.43 -2.37
N SER A 160 -14.01 4.90 -3.49
CA SER A 160 -14.36 4.39 -4.81
C SER A 160 -14.08 2.89 -4.96
N ALA A 161 -13.01 2.38 -4.35
CA ALA A 161 -12.73 0.95 -4.34
C ALA A 161 -13.77 0.15 -3.53
N LEU A 162 -14.19 0.66 -2.37
CA LEU A 162 -15.25 0.02 -1.58
C LEU A 162 -16.61 0.07 -2.28
N PHE A 163 -16.94 1.18 -2.96
CA PHE A 163 -18.16 1.27 -3.75
C PHE A 163 -18.21 0.24 -4.89
N SER A 164 -17.09 -0.03 -5.57
CA SER A 164 -17.08 -1.05 -6.63
C SER A 164 -17.42 -2.46 -6.12
N LEU A 165 -17.11 -2.77 -4.86
CA LEU A 165 -17.51 -4.04 -4.23
C LEU A 165 -19.02 -4.11 -3.97
N LEU A 166 -19.64 -2.99 -3.59
CA LEU A 166 -21.09 -2.92 -3.38
C LEU A 166 -21.89 -3.01 -4.69
N SER A 167 -21.41 -2.36 -5.74
CA SER A 167 -22.11 -2.30 -7.03
C SER A 167 -21.91 -3.56 -7.89
N ALA A 168 -21.03 -4.48 -7.48
CA ALA A 168 -20.59 -5.63 -8.28
C ALA A 168 -20.17 -5.27 -9.72
N GLU A 169 -19.66 -4.04 -9.92
CA GLU A 169 -19.26 -3.57 -11.25
C GLU A 169 -17.96 -4.27 -11.67
N PRO A 170 -17.95 -5.00 -12.80
CA PRO A 170 -16.71 -5.56 -13.32
C PRO A 170 -15.74 -4.45 -13.66
N ILE A 171 -14.47 -4.61 -13.28
CA ILE A 171 -13.44 -3.64 -13.64
C ILE A 171 -13.30 -3.60 -15.16
N ALA A 172 -13.75 -2.50 -15.79
CA ALA A 172 -13.20 -2.11 -17.06
C ALA A 172 -11.76 -1.67 -16.79
N ILE A 173 -10.81 -2.61 -16.89
CA ILE A 173 -9.39 -2.30 -16.89
C ILE A 173 -9.17 -1.55 -18.20
N GLY A 174 -9.43 -0.24 -18.16
CA GLY A 174 -9.04 0.66 -19.23
C GLY A 174 -7.58 0.34 -19.51
N THR A 175 -7.30 0.04 -20.77
CA THR A 175 -6.01 -0.35 -21.36
C THR A 175 -4.90 0.71 -21.18
N SER A 176 -5.01 1.61 -20.21
CA SER A 176 -3.95 2.47 -19.72
C SER A 176 -2.94 1.61 -18.95
N ARG A 177 -2.22 0.79 -19.73
CA ARG A 177 -1.07 -0.04 -19.39
C ARG A 177 0.16 0.79 -18.99
N SER A 178 0.01 2.08 -18.69
CA SER A 178 1.13 2.84 -18.14
C SER A 178 1.21 2.54 -16.64
N LEU A 179 1.89 1.45 -16.31
CA LEU A 179 2.27 1.08 -14.95
C LEU A 179 3.51 1.87 -14.47
N HIS A 180 3.92 2.90 -15.22
CA HIS A 180 5.23 3.55 -15.15
C HIS A 180 5.17 4.88 -14.40
N HIS A 181 4.87 4.82 -13.10
CA HIS A 181 5.00 6.00 -12.25
C HIS A 181 5.85 5.73 -11.01
N HIS A 182 6.60 4.62 -10.97
CA HIS A 182 7.61 4.41 -9.91
C HIS A 182 8.57 5.59 -9.82
N ASP A 183 8.89 6.24 -10.94
CA ASP A 183 9.75 7.42 -10.97
C ASP A 183 9.12 8.70 -10.41
N ALA A 184 7.79 8.74 -10.29
CA ALA A 184 7.11 9.84 -9.62
C ALA A 184 7.34 9.80 -8.10
N PHE A 185 7.70 8.64 -7.55
CA PHE A 185 7.80 8.42 -6.11
C PHE A 185 9.26 8.36 -5.63
N PRO A 186 9.70 9.25 -4.72
CA PRO A 186 11.10 9.33 -4.29
C PRO A 186 11.67 8.01 -3.75
N CYS A 187 10.88 7.27 -2.95
CA CYS A 187 11.32 6.00 -2.36
C CYS A 187 11.67 4.95 -3.42
N PHE A 188 10.86 4.88 -4.49
CA PHE A 188 10.99 3.88 -5.53
C PHE A 188 12.20 4.18 -6.43
N ASN A 189 12.42 5.46 -6.74
CA ASN A 189 13.64 5.91 -7.42
C ASN A 189 14.91 5.58 -6.66
N LEU A 190 14.94 5.82 -5.34
CA LEU A 190 16.12 5.55 -4.53
C LEU A 190 16.44 4.05 -4.47
N CYS A 191 15.41 3.20 -4.50
CA CYS A 191 15.58 1.76 -4.69
C CYS A 191 16.28 1.42 -6.01
N PHE A 192 15.93 2.07 -7.13
CA PHE A 192 16.63 1.89 -8.40
C PHE A 192 18.09 2.36 -8.34
N VAL A 193 18.37 3.49 -7.68
CA VAL A 193 19.74 3.96 -7.47
C VAL A 193 20.56 2.92 -6.71
N ALA A 194 20.02 2.39 -5.61
CA ALA A 194 20.67 1.35 -4.83
C ALA A 194 20.85 0.04 -5.62
N ALA A 195 19.84 -0.37 -6.39
CA ALA A 195 19.89 -1.55 -7.25
C ALA A 195 20.97 -1.42 -8.32
N ASN A 196 20.99 -0.29 -9.03
CA ASN A 196 21.98 0.02 -10.05
C ASN A 196 23.40 0.02 -9.48
N ARG A 197 23.59 0.63 -8.30
CA ARG A 197 24.90 0.63 -7.65
C ARG A 197 25.34 -0.78 -7.29
N ALA A 198 24.45 -1.62 -6.75
CA ALA A 198 24.77 -3.01 -6.44
C ALA A 198 25.09 -3.85 -7.69
N ILE A 199 24.39 -3.61 -8.80
CA ILE A 199 24.70 -4.23 -10.10
C ILE A 199 26.08 -3.81 -10.58
N LEU A 200 26.39 -2.51 -10.57
CA LEU A 200 27.68 -1.98 -11.02
C LEU A 200 28.84 -2.47 -10.13
N ASP A 201 28.64 -2.54 -8.81
CA ASP A 201 29.62 -3.05 -7.85
C ASP A 201 29.92 -4.55 -8.03
N SER A 202 29.08 -5.30 -8.76
CA SER A 202 29.35 -6.70 -9.09
C SER A 202 30.34 -6.88 -10.25
N SER A 203 30.49 -5.86 -11.09
CA SER A 203 31.47 -5.85 -12.18
C SER A 203 32.88 -5.62 -11.65
N SER A 204 33.88 -6.22 -12.31
CA SER A 204 35.29 -6.06 -11.92
C SER A 204 36.17 -5.90 -13.15
N LYS A 205 37.39 -5.39 -12.97
CA LYS A 205 38.38 -5.30 -14.06
C LYS A 205 38.69 -6.66 -14.71
N ALA A 206 38.54 -7.76 -13.97
CA ALA A 206 38.76 -9.11 -14.47
C ALA A 206 37.59 -9.61 -15.36
N ARG A 207 36.38 -9.10 -15.14
CA ARG A 207 35.17 -9.41 -15.91
C ARG A 207 34.48 -8.11 -16.33
N PRO A 208 35.04 -7.41 -17.33
CA PRO A 208 34.62 -6.06 -17.68
C PRO A 208 33.31 -6.00 -18.46
N ASN A 209 32.79 -7.14 -18.92
CA ASN A 209 31.49 -7.25 -19.58
C ASN A 209 30.42 -7.52 -18.51
N LEU A 210 29.38 -6.71 -18.49
CA LEU A 210 28.26 -6.83 -17.57
C LEU A 210 27.01 -7.24 -18.36
N HIS A 211 26.39 -8.35 -17.99
CA HIS A 211 25.13 -8.81 -18.57
C HIS A 211 24.03 -8.72 -17.52
N ILE A 212 23.06 -7.84 -17.73
CA ILE A 212 21.91 -7.63 -16.87
C ILE A 212 20.71 -8.36 -17.48
N VAL A 213 20.17 -9.34 -16.78
CA VAL A 213 18.90 -10.02 -17.12
C VAL A 213 17.80 -9.45 -16.25
N ASP A 214 16.81 -8.82 -16.87
CA ASP A 214 15.71 -8.15 -16.18
C ASP A 214 14.37 -8.75 -16.60
N PHE A 215 13.51 -9.04 -15.63
CA PHE A 215 12.22 -9.69 -15.88
C PHE A 215 11.05 -8.73 -16.16
N ASP A 216 11.24 -7.43 -15.94
CA ASP A 216 10.33 -6.37 -16.37
C ASP A 216 11.07 -5.01 -16.42
N VAL A 217 11.68 -4.71 -17.57
CA VAL A 217 12.49 -3.49 -17.77
C VAL A 217 11.70 -2.17 -17.66
N GLY A 218 10.36 -2.24 -17.64
CA GLY A 218 9.50 -1.07 -17.65
C GLY A 218 9.73 -0.20 -18.87
N ASP A 219 9.70 1.11 -18.69
CA ASP A 219 10.01 2.12 -19.72
C ASP A 219 11.52 2.41 -19.86
N GLY A 220 12.36 1.64 -19.15
CA GLY A 220 13.82 1.78 -19.14
C GLY A 220 14.38 2.84 -18.21
N ALA A 221 13.56 3.52 -17.40
CA ALA A 221 14.04 4.61 -16.54
C ALA A 221 15.15 4.20 -15.56
N GLN A 222 15.06 2.99 -14.98
CA GLN A 222 16.14 2.44 -14.15
C GLN A 222 17.47 2.42 -14.90
N TYR A 223 17.47 2.00 -16.17
CA TYR A 223 18.68 1.87 -16.98
C TYR A 223 19.21 3.20 -17.50
N VAL A 224 18.33 4.17 -17.76
CA VAL A 224 18.74 5.56 -17.99
C VAL A 224 19.54 6.05 -16.78
N SER A 225 19.01 5.89 -15.57
CA SER A 225 19.72 6.26 -14.34
C SER A 225 21.01 5.46 -14.13
N LEU A 226 21.05 4.18 -14.53
CA LEU A 226 22.26 3.35 -14.43
C LEU A 226 23.37 3.93 -15.32
N LEU A 227 23.07 4.22 -16.59
CA LEU A 227 24.01 4.77 -17.56
C LEU A 227 24.50 6.17 -17.16
N GLU A 228 23.61 7.02 -16.63
CA GLU A 228 23.97 8.34 -16.10
C GLU A 228 24.84 8.27 -14.84
N SER A 229 24.78 7.16 -14.10
CA SER A 229 25.55 6.96 -12.85
C SER A 229 26.90 6.27 -13.04
N LEU A 230 27.32 6.00 -14.29
CA LEU A 230 28.58 5.31 -14.56
C LEU A 230 29.78 6.15 -14.10
N THR A 231 30.62 5.53 -13.26
CA THR A 231 31.87 6.11 -12.76
C THR A 231 33.03 5.15 -13.01
N ASP A 232 34.24 5.67 -13.21
CA ASP A 232 35.41 4.82 -13.35
C ASP A 232 35.82 4.15 -12.02
N PRO A 233 36.26 2.87 -12.02
CA PRO A 233 36.30 1.98 -13.17
C PRO A 233 34.90 1.50 -13.58
N ARG A 234 34.55 1.70 -14.86
CA ARG A 234 33.25 1.32 -15.44
C ARG A 234 33.34 0.00 -16.25
N PRO A 235 32.23 -0.72 -16.47
CA PRO A 235 32.20 -1.85 -17.39
C PRO A 235 32.63 -1.44 -18.82
N SER A 236 33.31 -2.33 -19.54
CA SER A 236 33.67 -2.10 -20.95
C SER A 236 32.46 -2.24 -21.88
N SER A 237 31.53 -3.12 -21.53
CA SER A 237 30.25 -3.25 -22.22
C SER A 237 29.14 -3.65 -21.26
N ILE A 238 27.91 -3.27 -21.59
CA ILE A 238 26.71 -3.62 -20.85
C ILE A 238 25.70 -4.25 -21.82
N THR A 239 25.36 -5.50 -21.59
CA THR A 239 24.24 -6.17 -22.27
C THR A 239 23.03 -6.15 -21.34
N ILE A 240 21.89 -5.65 -21.81
CA ILE A 240 20.63 -5.67 -21.08
C ILE A 240 19.68 -6.60 -21.83
N THR A 241 19.28 -7.70 -21.18
CA THR A 241 18.32 -8.66 -21.72
C THR A 241 17.00 -8.55 -20.97
N ALA A 242 15.99 -7.99 -21.64
CA ALA A 242 14.61 -7.96 -21.16
C ALA A 242 13.97 -9.34 -21.34
N CYS A 243 13.86 -10.10 -20.26
CA CYS A 243 13.32 -11.45 -20.21
C CYS A 243 11.82 -11.44 -19.85
N ALA A 244 10.98 -11.39 -20.87
CA ALA A 244 9.53 -11.45 -20.71
C ALA A 244 9.05 -12.91 -20.64
N VAL A 245 9.05 -13.46 -19.42
CA VAL A 245 8.52 -14.81 -19.16
C VAL A 245 7.00 -14.84 -19.16
N SER A 246 6.39 -15.92 -19.66
CA SER A 246 4.94 -16.05 -19.82
C SER A 246 4.12 -15.95 -18.53
N GLU A 247 4.74 -16.32 -17.41
CA GLU A 247 4.16 -16.33 -16.06
C GLU A 247 4.16 -14.94 -15.39
N LEU A 248 4.80 -13.95 -16.02
CA LEU A 248 4.92 -12.58 -15.53
C LEU A 248 4.32 -11.60 -16.55
N PRO A 249 3.17 -10.98 -16.25
CA PRO A 249 2.64 -9.89 -17.05
C PRO A 249 3.68 -8.76 -17.15
N GLN A 250 3.99 -8.30 -18.37
CA GLN A 250 4.93 -7.21 -18.59
C GLN A 250 4.26 -5.86 -18.36
N SER A 251 4.96 -4.95 -17.68
CA SER A 251 4.41 -3.62 -17.40
C SER A 251 4.43 -2.75 -18.65
N TYR A 252 5.48 -2.86 -19.47
CA TYR A 252 5.69 -2.12 -20.70
C TYR A 252 6.09 -3.05 -21.86
N PRO A 253 5.88 -2.67 -23.14
CA PRO A 253 6.47 -3.40 -24.27
C PRO A 253 7.99 -3.18 -24.32
N PRO A 254 8.82 -4.20 -24.02
CA PRO A 254 10.27 -4.03 -23.91
C PRO A 254 10.95 -3.61 -25.23
N GLU A 255 10.35 -3.89 -26.39
CA GLU A 255 10.85 -3.51 -27.72
C GLU A 255 11.06 -2.00 -27.87
N THR A 256 10.28 -1.22 -27.15
CA THR A 256 10.22 0.24 -27.34
C THR A 256 11.34 0.99 -26.59
N VAL A 257 12.12 0.27 -25.79
CA VAL A 257 13.13 0.85 -24.88
C VAL A 257 14.55 0.73 -25.43
N GLY A 258 14.83 -0.31 -26.20
CA GLY A 258 16.20 -0.71 -26.58
C GLY A 258 17.02 0.37 -27.28
N ASP A 259 16.50 0.95 -28.36
CA ASP A 259 17.23 1.94 -29.18
C ASP A 259 17.65 3.16 -28.36
N ARG A 260 16.80 3.60 -27.42
CA ARG A 260 17.10 4.71 -26.53
C ARG A 260 18.27 4.37 -25.60
N LEU A 261 18.28 3.18 -25.00
CA LEU A 261 19.35 2.76 -24.09
C LEU A 261 20.68 2.57 -24.82
N VAL A 262 20.65 2.04 -26.06
CA VAL A 262 21.85 1.92 -26.89
C VAL A 262 22.45 3.31 -27.18
N SER A 263 21.63 4.27 -27.61
CA SER A 263 22.08 5.63 -27.88
C SER A 263 22.63 6.34 -26.64
N LEU A 264 22.03 6.14 -25.47
CA LEU A 264 22.54 6.67 -24.20
C LEU A 264 23.87 6.03 -23.80
N GLY A 265 24.06 4.74 -24.08
CA GLY A 265 25.33 4.05 -23.90
C GLY A 265 26.46 4.68 -24.70
N GLU A 266 26.22 4.95 -25.98
CA GLU A 266 27.18 5.63 -26.87
C GLU A 266 27.56 7.02 -26.33
N GLN A 267 26.57 7.78 -25.84
CA GLN A 267 26.80 9.10 -25.22
C GLN A 267 27.61 9.01 -23.91
N ALA A 268 27.39 7.95 -23.12
CA ALA A 268 28.13 7.67 -21.89
C ALA A 268 29.52 7.03 -22.15
N GLY A 269 29.86 6.72 -23.41
CA GLY A 269 31.12 6.10 -23.79
C GLY A 269 31.25 4.63 -23.40
N VAL A 270 30.13 3.90 -23.31
CA VAL A 270 30.08 2.47 -23.02
C VAL A 270 29.30 1.72 -24.11
N ALA A 271 29.79 0.57 -24.54
CA ALA A 271 29.08 -0.24 -25.52
C ALA A 271 27.85 -0.89 -24.87
N VAL A 272 26.64 -0.50 -25.29
CA VAL A 272 25.37 -1.07 -24.80
C VAL A 272 24.75 -1.96 -25.86
N ARG A 273 24.32 -3.17 -25.47
CA ARG A 273 23.46 -4.05 -26.27
C ARG A 273 22.15 -4.27 -25.55
N PHE A 274 21.05 -4.33 -26.31
CA PHE A 274 19.73 -4.60 -25.75
C PHE A 274 19.08 -5.78 -26.49
N ASN A 275 18.64 -6.77 -25.72
CA ASN A 275 17.98 -7.97 -26.22
C ASN A 275 16.60 -8.10 -25.60
N VAL A 276 15.65 -8.65 -26.36
CA VAL A 276 14.35 -9.06 -25.83
C VAL A 276 14.20 -10.56 -26.01
N VAL A 277 13.89 -11.25 -24.91
CA VAL A 277 13.65 -12.70 -24.88
C VAL A 277 12.25 -12.95 -24.38
N ARG A 278 11.47 -13.72 -25.14
CA ARG A 278 10.16 -14.24 -24.73
C ARG A 278 10.24 -15.74 -24.63
N CYS A 279 9.97 -16.27 -23.45
CA CYS A 279 10.02 -17.71 -23.19
C CYS A 279 9.09 -18.07 -22.03
N LYS A 280 8.91 -19.37 -21.79
CA LYS A 280 8.37 -19.83 -20.50
C LYS A 280 9.46 -19.79 -19.45
N ALA A 281 9.10 -19.64 -18.18
CA ALA A 281 10.07 -19.75 -17.10
C ALA A 281 10.82 -21.10 -17.13
N SER A 282 10.17 -22.19 -17.56
CA SER A 282 10.80 -23.51 -17.72
C SER A 282 11.83 -23.61 -18.85
N GLU A 283 11.82 -22.70 -19.81
CA GLU A 283 12.73 -22.66 -20.97
C GLU A 283 13.93 -21.75 -20.72
N LEU A 284 13.96 -21.05 -19.59
CA LEU A 284 15.03 -20.13 -19.25
C LEU A 284 16.34 -20.88 -19.01
N ASP A 285 17.37 -20.54 -19.76
CA ASP A 285 18.76 -20.97 -19.55
C ASP A 285 19.72 -19.91 -20.07
N ARG A 286 21.03 -20.15 -19.92
CA ARG A 286 22.07 -19.19 -20.31
C ARG A 286 22.04 -18.86 -21.80
N LYS A 287 21.77 -19.86 -22.64
CA LYS A 287 21.68 -19.68 -24.09
C LYS A 287 20.44 -18.87 -24.47
N ALA A 288 19.31 -19.09 -23.81
CA ALA A 288 18.06 -18.39 -24.08
C ALA A 288 18.18 -16.88 -23.83
N VAL A 289 18.94 -16.48 -22.81
CA VAL A 289 19.22 -15.06 -22.52
C VAL A 289 20.46 -14.52 -23.25
N GLY A 290 21.10 -15.32 -24.08
CA GLY A 290 22.26 -14.91 -24.87
C GLY A 290 23.52 -14.65 -24.03
N LEU A 291 23.68 -15.35 -22.90
CA LEU A 291 24.93 -15.30 -22.13
C LEU A 291 26.07 -15.92 -22.93
N ASN A 292 27.25 -15.30 -22.85
CA ASN A 292 28.46 -15.82 -23.47
C ASN A 292 29.15 -16.82 -22.53
N ASP A 293 29.17 -18.08 -22.95
CA ASP A 293 29.78 -19.19 -22.21
C ASP A 293 31.10 -19.66 -22.85
N GLU A 294 31.66 -18.89 -23.79
CA GLU A 294 32.95 -19.20 -24.40
C GLU A 294 34.11 -19.04 -23.40
N GLU A 295 35.04 -20.00 -23.42
CA GLU A 295 36.19 -20.00 -22.50
C GLU A 295 37.04 -18.73 -22.66
N GLY A 296 37.18 -17.97 -21.56
CA GLY A 296 37.97 -16.74 -21.52
C GLY A 296 37.18 -15.44 -21.75
N GLU A 297 35.87 -15.52 -22.04
CA GLU A 297 34.98 -14.35 -22.19
C GLU A 297 33.94 -14.26 -21.07
N GLU A 298 34.31 -14.67 -19.84
CA GLU A 298 33.41 -14.64 -18.69
C GLU A 298 32.87 -13.23 -18.42
N GLU A 299 31.57 -13.05 -18.66
CA GLU A 299 30.83 -11.85 -18.29
C GLU A 299 30.28 -11.95 -16.85
N THR A 300 30.17 -10.81 -16.19
CA THR A 300 29.48 -10.70 -14.91
C THR A 300 27.98 -10.74 -15.16
N VAL A 301 27.28 -11.70 -14.55
CA VAL A 301 25.83 -11.88 -14.74
C VAL A 301 25.07 -11.30 -13.56
N ALA A 302 24.31 -10.24 -13.82
CA ALA A 302 23.40 -9.63 -12.85
C ALA A 302 21.95 -9.97 -13.23
N VAL A 303 21.15 -10.42 -12.27
CA VAL A 303 19.70 -10.56 -12.45
C VAL A 303 18.98 -9.48 -11.65
N ASN A 304 18.08 -8.75 -12.28
CA ASN A 304 17.28 -7.71 -11.65
C ASN A 304 15.80 -8.13 -11.58
N PHE A 305 15.28 -8.29 -10.36
CA PHE A 305 13.86 -8.46 -10.08
C PHE A 305 13.33 -7.17 -9.46
N ALA A 306 12.96 -6.21 -10.31
CA ALA A 306 12.45 -4.92 -9.89
C ALA A 306 10.91 -4.84 -10.01
N TYR A 307 10.21 -4.88 -8.88
CA TYR A 307 8.73 -4.85 -8.78
C TYR A 307 8.03 -5.91 -9.66
N ALA A 308 8.74 -7.00 -9.92
CA ALA A 308 8.37 -8.03 -10.88
C ALA A 308 7.67 -9.22 -10.19
N LEU A 309 8.26 -9.77 -9.13
CA LEU A 309 7.81 -11.03 -8.54
C LEU A 309 6.45 -10.90 -7.86
N GLN A 310 6.10 -9.72 -7.37
CA GLN A 310 4.77 -9.44 -6.82
C GLN A 310 3.62 -9.65 -7.83
N ARG A 311 3.89 -9.68 -9.14
CA ARG A 311 2.90 -9.93 -10.21
C ARG A 311 2.93 -11.35 -10.76
N VAL A 312 3.88 -12.18 -10.33
CA VAL A 312 3.86 -13.62 -10.62
C VAL A 312 2.84 -14.28 -9.73
N ALA A 313 1.99 -15.13 -10.31
CA ALA A 313 1.01 -15.92 -9.58
C ALA A 313 1.69 -16.85 -8.56
N ASP A 314 1.04 -17.05 -7.42
CA ASP A 314 1.49 -17.91 -6.34
C ASP A 314 0.48 -19.06 -6.11
N GLU A 315 0.72 -19.82 -5.03
CA GLU A 315 -0.10 -20.95 -4.62
C GLU A 315 -1.57 -20.61 -4.31
N SER A 316 -1.91 -19.32 -4.16
CA SER A 316 -3.30 -18.88 -3.97
C SER A 316 -4.10 -18.85 -5.27
N VAL A 317 -3.43 -18.86 -6.42
CA VAL A 317 -4.04 -18.75 -7.76
C VAL A 317 -3.99 -20.08 -8.52
N THR A 318 -2.86 -20.76 -8.47
CA THR A 318 -2.65 -22.06 -9.14
C THR A 318 -1.99 -23.04 -8.18
N THR A 319 -2.10 -24.35 -8.44
CA THR A 319 -1.40 -25.36 -7.63
C THR A 319 0.13 -25.32 -7.80
N GLU A 320 0.61 -24.59 -8.80
CA GLU A 320 2.04 -24.43 -9.09
C GLU A 320 2.54 -23.08 -8.54
N ASN A 321 3.56 -23.11 -7.70
CA ASN A 321 4.17 -21.86 -7.21
C ASN A 321 5.14 -21.29 -8.26
N HIS A 322 4.62 -20.52 -9.22
CA HIS A 322 5.42 -19.97 -10.32
C HIS A 322 6.54 -19.03 -9.84
N ARG A 323 6.37 -18.33 -8.71
CA ARG A 323 7.43 -17.53 -8.07
C ARG A 323 8.63 -18.38 -7.72
N ASP A 324 8.38 -19.47 -7.00
CA ASP A 324 9.42 -20.39 -6.56
C ASP A 324 10.09 -21.13 -7.72
N VAL A 325 9.31 -21.51 -8.74
CA VAL A 325 9.84 -22.14 -9.97
C VAL A 325 10.81 -21.19 -10.67
N LEU A 326 10.39 -19.94 -10.89
CA LEU A 326 11.23 -18.92 -11.53
C LEU A 326 12.52 -18.67 -10.73
N LEU A 327 12.41 -18.48 -9.42
CA LEU A 327 13.57 -18.28 -8.54
C LEU A 327 14.57 -19.43 -8.62
N ARG A 328 14.10 -20.69 -8.56
CA ARG A 328 14.99 -21.86 -8.67
C ARG A 328 15.62 -21.97 -10.06
N ARG A 329 14.86 -21.66 -11.12
CA ARG A 329 15.35 -21.70 -12.49
C ARG A 329 16.46 -20.68 -12.73
N VAL A 330 16.24 -19.42 -12.31
CA VAL A 330 17.28 -18.38 -12.39
C VAL A 330 18.56 -18.82 -11.68
N ARG A 331 18.43 -19.39 -10.46
CA ARG A 331 19.60 -19.83 -9.71
C ARG A 331 20.34 -20.98 -10.40
N GLY A 332 19.61 -22.01 -10.82
CA GLY A 332 20.20 -23.25 -11.33
C GLY A 332 20.78 -23.10 -12.74
N GLU A 333 20.05 -22.39 -13.60
CA GLU A 333 20.37 -22.29 -15.02
C GLU A 333 21.18 -21.04 -15.33
N LEU A 334 20.76 -19.86 -14.85
CA LEU A 334 21.49 -18.62 -15.15
C LEU A 334 22.76 -18.45 -14.32
N ARG A 335 22.76 -18.98 -13.07
CA ARG A 335 23.90 -18.90 -12.14
C ARG A 335 24.47 -17.48 -12.01
N PRO A 336 23.63 -16.51 -11.61
CA PRO A 336 24.03 -15.11 -11.56
C PRO A 336 25.09 -14.84 -10.48
N ASP A 337 25.97 -13.87 -10.73
CA ASP A 337 26.92 -13.34 -9.76
C ASP A 337 26.24 -12.48 -8.69
N VAL A 338 25.18 -11.79 -9.09
CA VAL A 338 24.32 -11.02 -8.22
C VAL A 338 22.88 -11.10 -8.67
N VAL A 339 21.97 -11.30 -7.72
CA VAL A 339 20.54 -11.07 -7.91
C VAL A 339 20.15 -9.87 -7.07
N VAL A 340 19.54 -8.88 -7.69
CA VAL A 340 18.95 -7.72 -7.02
C VAL A 340 17.45 -7.91 -6.97
N LEU A 341 16.88 -7.84 -5.77
CA LEU A 341 15.44 -7.82 -5.56
C LEU A 341 15.03 -6.42 -5.10
N VAL A 342 14.11 -5.79 -5.82
CA VAL A 342 13.41 -4.58 -5.40
C VAL A 342 11.91 -4.89 -5.34
N GLU A 343 11.30 -4.78 -4.16
CA GLU A 343 9.88 -5.09 -3.97
C GLU A 343 9.21 -4.14 -2.98
N GLU A 344 7.89 -3.96 -3.11
CA GLU A 344 7.09 -3.25 -2.12
C GLU A 344 6.97 -4.08 -0.83
N ASN A 345 7.21 -3.44 0.31
CA ASN A 345 7.12 -4.08 1.62
C ASN A 345 5.70 -3.98 2.17
N LEU A 346 4.81 -4.83 1.66
CA LEU A 346 3.37 -4.76 1.94
C LEU A 346 2.76 -6.17 2.01
N ASN A 347 1.87 -6.44 2.98
CA ASN A 347 1.18 -7.73 3.08
C ASN A 347 -0.19 -7.69 2.38
N THR A 348 -0.21 -7.70 1.04
CA THR A 348 -1.46 -7.83 0.28
C THR A 348 -1.77 -9.24 -0.18
N ASN A 349 -0.81 -10.15 -0.07
CA ASN A 349 -0.98 -11.49 -0.59
C ASN A 349 -1.84 -12.41 0.31
N THR A 350 -1.44 -12.59 1.58
CA THR A 350 -2.09 -13.57 2.48
C THR A 350 -3.03 -12.95 3.50
N ALA A 351 -3.22 -11.63 3.46
CA ALA A 351 -4.08 -10.93 4.42
C ALA A 351 -5.57 -11.07 4.02
N PRO A 352 -6.47 -11.34 4.98
CA PRO A 352 -7.91 -11.22 4.77
C PRO A 352 -8.30 -9.82 4.33
N PHE A 353 -9.47 -9.67 3.69
CA PHE A 353 -9.91 -8.43 3.04
C PHE A 353 -9.74 -7.17 3.90
N ALA A 354 -10.31 -7.11 5.11
CA ALA A 354 -10.26 -5.90 5.94
C ALA A 354 -8.82 -5.52 6.36
N VAL A 355 -8.00 -6.52 6.69
CA VAL A 355 -6.58 -6.32 7.02
C VAL A 355 -5.80 -5.84 5.79
N ARG A 356 -6.02 -6.48 4.63
CA ARG A 356 -5.42 -6.09 3.36
C ARG A 356 -5.80 -4.67 2.97
N PHE A 357 -7.06 -4.30 3.15
CA PHE A 357 -7.54 -2.94 2.90
C PHE A 357 -6.81 -1.92 3.77
N GLY A 358 -6.67 -2.19 5.07
CA GLY A 358 -5.91 -1.32 5.98
C GLY A 358 -4.45 -1.19 5.58
N GLU A 359 -3.81 -2.29 5.18
CA GLU A 359 -2.44 -2.31 4.66
C GLU A 359 -2.27 -1.44 3.41
N VAL A 360 -3.14 -1.62 2.41
CA VAL A 360 -3.13 -0.84 1.16
C VAL A 360 -3.41 0.63 1.45
N MET A 361 -4.40 0.95 2.28
CA MET A 361 -4.72 2.33 2.66
C MET A 361 -3.53 3.03 3.33
N GLY A 362 -2.83 2.33 4.24
CA GLY A 362 -1.63 2.87 4.90
C GLY A 362 -0.48 3.11 3.92
N HIS A 363 -0.24 2.14 3.02
CA HIS A 363 0.79 2.25 1.98
C HIS A 363 0.51 3.41 1.02
N VAL A 364 -0.68 3.40 0.41
CA VAL A 364 -1.12 4.42 -0.55
C VAL A 364 -1.16 5.79 0.12
N GLY A 365 -1.67 5.89 1.34
CA GLY A 365 -1.69 7.16 2.09
C GLY A 365 -0.29 7.76 2.25
N SER A 366 0.69 6.95 2.62
CA SER A 366 2.09 7.38 2.72
C SER A 366 2.65 7.90 1.39
N VAL A 367 2.27 7.25 0.29
CA VAL A 367 2.64 7.71 -1.06
C VAL A 367 1.96 9.03 -1.42
N PHE A 368 0.68 9.22 -1.09
CA PHE A 368 -0.03 10.50 -1.27
C PHE A 368 0.62 11.64 -0.49
N TRP A 369 1.07 11.39 0.74
CA TRP A 369 1.84 12.36 1.52
C TRP A 369 3.18 12.69 0.87
N SER A 370 3.88 11.69 0.30
CA SER A 370 5.12 11.94 -0.44
C SER A 370 4.94 12.81 -1.69
N LEU A 371 3.80 12.67 -2.38
CA LEU A 371 3.46 13.52 -3.53
C LEU A 371 3.09 14.94 -3.11
N GLU A 372 2.45 15.11 -1.95
CA GLU A 372 2.07 16.44 -1.43
C GLU A 372 3.27 17.36 -1.24
N GLU A 373 4.40 16.82 -0.79
CA GLU A 373 5.62 17.59 -0.58
C GLU A 373 6.36 17.93 -1.88
N ARG A 374 6.21 17.10 -2.94
CA ARG A 374 6.98 17.23 -4.19
C ARG A 374 6.21 17.95 -5.29
N MET A 375 4.89 17.82 -5.33
CA MET A 375 4.07 18.25 -6.46
C MET A 375 2.90 19.13 -5.98
N GLY A 376 2.75 20.30 -6.62
CA GLY A 376 1.63 21.19 -6.36
C GLY A 376 0.27 20.51 -6.63
N ARG A 377 -0.75 20.87 -5.87
CA ARG A 377 -2.10 20.26 -5.95
C ARG A 377 -2.77 20.43 -7.32
N GLU A 378 -2.46 21.51 -8.03
CA GLU A 378 -2.96 21.76 -9.39
C GLU A 378 -2.13 21.08 -10.49
N SER A 379 -1.12 20.27 -10.14
CA SER A 379 -0.30 19.58 -11.13
C SER A 379 -1.11 18.49 -11.85
N ALA A 380 -1.23 18.61 -13.17
CA ALA A 380 -1.86 17.59 -14.01
C ALA A 380 -1.11 16.26 -13.97
N GLU A 381 0.21 16.30 -13.80
CA GLU A 381 1.04 15.10 -13.65
C GLU A 381 0.72 14.39 -12.34
N ARG A 382 0.64 15.13 -11.23
CA ARG A 382 0.24 14.60 -9.93
C ARG A 382 -1.13 13.93 -10.00
N ALA A 383 -2.12 14.60 -10.58
CA ALA A 383 -3.46 14.04 -10.72
C ALA A 383 -3.45 12.72 -11.52
N ARG A 384 -2.60 12.59 -12.55
CA ARG A 384 -2.43 11.34 -13.31
C ARG A 384 -1.80 10.23 -12.47
N VAL A 385 -0.76 10.55 -11.69
CA VAL A 385 -0.07 9.61 -10.80
C VAL A 385 -0.99 9.12 -9.67
N GLU A 386 -1.71 10.03 -9.01
CA GLU A 386 -2.67 9.70 -7.94
C GLU A 386 -3.83 8.86 -8.47
N GLU A 387 -4.32 9.16 -9.66
CA GLU A 387 -5.38 8.40 -10.32
C GLU A 387 -4.91 7.00 -10.74
N TRP A 388 -3.65 6.86 -11.20
CA TRP A 388 -3.02 5.55 -11.40
C TRP A 388 -2.89 4.77 -10.09
N LEU A 389 -2.41 5.42 -9.04
CA LEU A 389 -2.20 4.82 -7.73
C LEU A 389 -3.53 4.36 -7.11
N GLY A 390 -4.61 5.15 -7.28
CA GLY A 390 -5.95 4.79 -6.85
C GLY A 390 -6.51 3.57 -7.58
N ARG A 391 -6.29 3.45 -8.90
CA ARG A 391 -6.66 2.23 -9.66
C ARG A 391 -5.88 1.01 -9.20
N ARG A 392 -4.57 1.16 -8.96
CA ARG A 392 -3.72 0.10 -8.40
C ARG A 392 -4.18 -0.33 -7.00
N ALA A 393 -4.51 0.64 -6.15
CA ALA A 393 -5.05 0.38 -4.81
C ALA A 393 -6.37 -0.39 -4.88
N ARG A 394 -7.25 -0.02 -5.83
CA ARG A 394 -8.50 -0.75 -6.10
C ARG A 394 -8.22 -2.20 -6.48
N ASP A 395 -7.38 -2.46 -7.47
CA ASP A 395 -6.99 -3.83 -7.88
C ASP A 395 -6.49 -4.68 -6.70
N MET A 396 -5.64 -4.11 -5.85
CA MET A 396 -5.09 -4.80 -4.67
C MET A 396 -6.16 -5.21 -3.65
N VAL A 397 -7.26 -4.46 -3.52
CA VAL A 397 -8.27 -4.70 -2.48
C VAL A 397 -9.52 -5.40 -3.00
N THR A 398 -9.96 -5.10 -4.23
CA THR A 398 -11.26 -5.54 -4.75
C THR A 398 -11.20 -6.84 -5.55
N GLU A 399 -10.07 -7.13 -6.19
CA GLU A 399 -9.92 -8.33 -7.00
C GLU A 399 -9.45 -9.53 -6.18
N GLU A 400 -9.84 -10.73 -6.62
CA GLU A 400 -9.45 -12.01 -6.03
C GLU A 400 -9.09 -13.03 -7.12
N GLY A 401 -8.51 -14.17 -6.68
CA GLY A 401 -8.13 -15.25 -7.59
C GLY A 401 -7.17 -14.75 -8.68
N PRO A 402 -7.28 -15.17 -9.95
CA PRO A 402 -6.37 -14.77 -11.03
C PRO A 402 -6.51 -13.30 -11.47
N ASN A 403 -7.62 -12.64 -11.14
CA ASN A 403 -7.87 -11.26 -11.59
C ASN A 403 -7.05 -10.23 -10.81
N ARG A 404 -6.72 -10.51 -9.54
CA ARG A 404 -5.83 -9.65 -8.77
C ARG A 404 -4.45 -9.67 -9.41
N VAL A 405 -3.92 -8.54 -9.86
CA VAL A 405 -2.63 -8.55 -10.57
C VAL A 405 -1.47 -8.36 -9.60
N CYS A 406 -1.64 -7.57 -8.55
CA CYS A 406 -0.57 -7.26 -7.60
C CYS A 406 -0.74 -7.98 -6.24
N ARG A 407 0.23 -8.83 -5.89
CA ARG A 407 0.31 -9.59 -4.63
C ARG A 407 1.65 -9.34 -3.95
N CYS A 408 1.73 -8.24 -3.23
CA CYS A 408 2.92 -7.87 -2.46
C CYS A 408 3.09 -8.81 -1.26
N GLU A 409 4.35 -9.04 -0.90
CA GLU A 409 4.72 -9.70 0.35
C GLU A 409 5.68 -8.83 1.15
N VAL A 410 5.63 -8.96 2.48
CA VAL A 410 6.62 -8.34 3.35
C VAL A 410 8.01 -8.92 3.11
N PHE A 411 9.05 -8.13 3.33
CA PHE A 411 10.44 -8.50 3.01
C PHE A 411 10.87 -9.83 3.62
N GLY A 412 10.45 -10.12 4.86
CA GLY A 412 10.74 -11.40 5.53
C GLY A 412 10.28 -12.63 4.74
N LYS A 413 9.15 -12.55 4.02
CA LYS A 413 8.67 -13.65 3.17
C LYS A 413 9.51 -13.79 1.90
N TRP A 414 9.86 -12.68 1.24
CA TRP A 414 10.78 -12.71 0.11
C TRP A 414 12.12 -13.32 0.46
N ARG A 415 12.67 -12.97 1.63
CA ARG A 415 13.90 -13.58 2.16
C ARG A 415 13.77 -15.09 2.34
N ALA A 416 12.63 -15.56 2.87
CA ALA A 416 12.38 -16.98 3.02
C ALA A 416 12.30 -17.69 1.66
N ARG A 417 11.57 -17.13 0.68
CA ARG A 417 11.46 -17.69 -0.69
C ARG A 417 12.83 -17.80 -1.37
N LEU A 418 13.64 -16.75 -1.31
CA LEU A 418 15.00 -16.74 -1.84
C LEU A 418 15.90 -17.75 -1.13
N GLY A 419 15.84 -17.81 0.21
CA GLY A 419 16.58 -18.81 0.99
C GLY A 419 16.20 -20.25 0.63
N MET A 420 14.90 -20.54 0.49
CA MET A 420 14.39 -21.85 0.08
C MET A 420 14.74 -22.21 -1.37
N ALA A 421 14.87 -21.21 -2.25
CA ALA A 421 15.39 -21.40 -3.60
C ALA A 421 16.92 -21.60 -3.63
N GLY A 422 17.62 -21.43 -2.49
CA GLY A 422 19.04 -21.69 -2.32
C GLY A 422 19.94 -20.47 -2.44
N TYR A 423 19.37 -19.27 -2.50
CA TYR A 423 20.12 -18.02 -2.53
C TYR A 423 20.67 -17.67 -1.15
N ARG A 424 21.78 -16.93 -1.11
CA ARG A 424 22.32 -16.34 0.10
C ARG A 424 22.34 -14.83 -0.01
N GLN A 425 21.75 -14.18 0.99
CA GLN A 425 21.71 -12.73 1.05
C GLN A 425 23.12 -12.17 1.20
N ARG A 426 23.41 -11.09 0.47
CA ARG A 426 24.62 -10.29 0.62
C ARG A 426 24.25 -8.97 1.29
N GLN A 427 25.14 -8.51 2.17
CA GLN A 427 25.05 -7.14 2.68
C GLN A 427 25.53 -6.18 1.59
N PHE A 428 24.90 -5.01 1.53
CA PHE A 428 25.40 -3.94 0.68
C PHE A 428 26.77 -3.47 1.17
N GLY A 429 27.66 -3.16 0.22
CA GLY A 429 28.90 -2.48 0.55
C GLY A 429 28.63 -1.07 1.08
N PRO A 430 29.55 -0.49 1.87
CA PRO A 430 29.37 0.86 2.44
C PRO A 430 29.09 1.94 1.38
N GLY A 431 29.67 1.80 0.18
CA GLY A 431 29.48 2.74 -0.93
C GLY A 431 28.04 2.80 -1.47
N VAL A 432 27.26 1.72 -1.38
CA VAL A 432 25.86 1.73 -1.85
C VAL A 432 25.00 2.58 -0.91
N ALA A 433 25.11 2.32 0.39
CA ALA A 433 24.36 3.07 1.40
C ALA A 433 24.80 4.55 1.45
N GLU A 434 26.09 4.84 1.24
CA GLU A 434 26.61 6.21 1.12
C GLU A 434 26.06 6.94 -0.11
N SER A 435 26.09 6.32 -1.30
CA SER A 435 25.52 6.92 -2.51
C SER A 435 24.03 7.27 -2.36
N VAL A 436 23.27 6.41 -1.68
CA VAL A 436 21.87 6.67 -1.34
C VAL A 436 21.76 7.87 -0.38
N ARG A 437 22.57 7.92 0.68
CA ARG A 437 22.57 9.03 1.65
C ARG A 437 22.93 10.36 0.98
N GLU A 438 23.91 10.37 0.09
CA GLU A 438 24.29 11.55 -0.69
C GLU A 438 23.14 12.04 -1.57
N ARG A 439 22.44 11.11 -2.24
CA ARG A 439 21.29 11.44 -3.08
C ARG A 439 20.10 11.98 -2.27
N ILE A 440 19.91 11.49 -1.05
CA ILE A 440 18.93 12.05 -0.10
C ILE A 440 19.38 13.45 0.37
N GLY A 441 20.66 13.60 0.70
CA GLY A 441 21.26 14.84 1.19
C GLY A 441 21.33 15.97 0.15
N SER A 442 21.20 15.67 -1.14
CA SER A 442 21.20 16.69 -2.21
C SER A 442 19.93 17.54 -2.27
N GLY A 443 19.00 17.39 -1.32
CA GLY A 443 17.78 18.21 -1.19
C GLY A 443 16.68 17.89 -2.21
N LEU A 444 16.82 16.79 -2.96
CA LEU A 444 15.83 16.35 -3.95
C LEU A 444 14.65 15.58 -3.32
N VAL A 445 14.68 15.33 -2.01
CA VAL A 445 13.64 14.58 -1.30
C VAL A 445 13.17 15.33 -0.05
N GLY A 446 11.85 15.32 0.19
CA GLY A 446 11.21 16.01 1.31
C GLY A 446 11.49 15.36 2.67
N PRO A 447 11.27 16.11 3.78
CA PRO A 447 11.57 15.68 5.15
C PRO A 447 10.84 14.40 5.60
N GLY A 448 9.75 14.03 4.94
CA GLY A 448 9.01 12.80 5.27
C GLY A 448 9.71 11.50 4.84
N LEU A 449 10.73 11.55 3.97
CA LEU A 449 11.44 10.34 3.53
C LEU A 449 12.22 9.70 4.68
N THR A 450 12.04 8.39 4.83
CA THR A 450 12.87 7.58 5.72
C THR A 450 13.71 6.57 4.95
N PHE A 451 14.94 6.38 5.41
CA PHE A 451 15.90 5.43 4.89
C PHE A 451 16.51 4.66 6.06
N LYS A 452 16.48 3.33 6.01
CA LYS A 452 17.09 2.48 7.03
C LYS A 452 17.63 1.19 6.43
N GLU A 453 18.71 0.68 7.02
CA GLU A 453 19.22 -0.66 6.74
C GLU A 453 18.51 -1.65 7.67
N MET A 454 17.91 -2.70 7.13
CA MET A 454 17.13 -3.67 7.91
C MET A 454 17.24 -5.05 7.28
N ASP A 455 17.56 -6.06 8.09
CA ASP A 455 17.70 -7.45 7.66
C ASP A 455 18.62 -7.65 6.44
N GLY A 456 19.69 -6.85 6.33
CA GLY A 456 20.63 -6.86 5.20
C GLY A 456 20.08 -6.25 3.90
N GLY A 457 18.87 -5.67 3.92
CA GLY A 457 18.28 -4.87 2.86
C GLY A 457 18.36 -3.37 3.14
N LEU A 458 18.18 -2.56 2.10
CA LEU A 458 17.95 -1.12 2.23
C LEU A 458 16.45 -0.84 2.09
N CYS A 459 15.86 -0.20 3.09
CA CYS A 459 14.43 0.10 3.15
C CYS A 459 14.21 1.60 2.99
N PHE A 460 13.26 1.94 2.12
CA PHE A 460 12.81 3.30 1.88
C PHE A 460 11.35 3.44 2.26
N GLY A 461 11.03 4.54 2.93
CA GLY A 461 9.73 4.76 3.52
C GLY A 461 9.35 6.21 3.57
N TRP A 462 8.16 6.43 4.11
CA TRP A 462 7.64 7.75 4.36
C TRP A 462 7.01 7.78 5.76
N GLY A 463 7.45 8.72 6.60
CA GLY A 463 7.16 8.68 8.03
C GLY A 463 7.66 7.38 8.66
N ASP A 464 6.81 6.70 9.42
CA ASP A 464 7.11 5.44 10.09
C ASP A 464 6.96 4.19 9.19
N ARG A 465 6.37 4.34 8.00
CA ARG A 465 6.05 3.22 7.11
C ARG A 465 7.14 2.96 6.08
N VAL A 466 7.64 1.72 6.05
CA VAL A 466 8.48 1.22 4.95
C VAL A 466 7.60 0.94 3.74
N LEU A 467 7.95 1.51 2.59
CA LEU A 467 7.21 1.35 1.34
C LEU A 467 7.85 0.32 0.42
N THR A 468 9.17 0.38 0.27
CA THR A 468 9.92 -0.47 -0.65
C THR A 468 11.25 -0.89 -0.05
N VAL A 469 11.74 -2.05 -0.48
CA VAL A 469 13.00 -2.63 -0.05
C VAL A 469 13.81 -3.05 -1.27
N VAL A 470 15.12 -2.86 -1.19
CA VAL A 470 16.10 -3.43 -2.12
C VAL A 470 17.06 -4.35 -1.36
N SER A 471 17.40 -5.49 -1.95
CA SER A 471 18.29 -6.48 -1.36
C SER A 471 19.11 -7.19 -2.44
N THR A 472 20.28 -7.73 -2.06
CA THR A 472 21.19 -8.42 -2.98
C THR A 472 21.44 -9.85 -2.53
N TRP A 473 21.63 -10.75 -3.50
CA TRP A 473 21.72 -12.19 -3.30
C TRP A 473 22.72 -12.82 -4.28
N HIS A 474 23.17 -14.04 -3.99
CA HIS A 474 24.00 -14.88 -4.87
C HIS A 474 23.66 -16.36 -4.68
#